data_AF-A0A4R1PM17-F1
#
_entry.id   AF-A0A4R1PM17-F1
#
_cell.length_a   1.000
_cell.length_b   1.000
_cell.length_c   1.000
_cell.angle_alpha   90.00
_cell.angle_beta   90.00
_cell.angle_gamma   90.00
#
_symmetry.space_group_name_H-M   'P 1'
#
loop_
_entity.id
_entity.type
_entity.pdbx_description
1 polymer ?
#
loop_
_entity_poly.entity_id
_entity_poly.type
_entity_poly.pdbx_seq_one_letter_code
_entity_poly.pdbx_strand_id
1 'polypeptide(L)'
;MLLGFGNSVAAHDDHHHHEWRRWWGDERREEFRDGPCEVKIESKRGEYKREVKCKDGIGARWRGEWKEEFRDGRCRVKQEAKRDEFKEEVKCDD
;
A
#
# COMPACT_ATOMS: atom_id res chain seq x y z
N MET A 1 -2.82 21.67 -61.03
CA MET A 1 -2.44 22.33 -59.76
C MET A 1 -2.09 21.22 -58.77
N LEU A 2 -0.79 21.09 -58.45
CA LEU A 2 -0.24 20.20 -57.43
C LEU A 2 0.17 21.07 -56.24
N LEU A 3 -0.41 20.83 -55.06
CA LEU A 3 0.06 21.24 -53.73
C LEU A 3 -0.58 20.24 -52.76
N GLY A 4 0.07 19.56 -51.82
CA GLY A 4 1.45 19.54 -51.38
C GLY A 4 1.58 18.43 -50.32
N PHE A 5 2.76 17.81 -50.25
CA PHE A 5 3.12 16.79 -49.27
C PHE A 5 3.45 17.41 -47.90
N GLY A 6 3.12 16.69 -46.83
CA GLY A 6 3.98 16.49 -45.66
C GLY A 6 4.02 17.56 -44.56
N ASN A 7 3.69 17.15 -43.33
CA ASN A 7 4.47 17.35 -42.09
C ASN A 7 3.76 16.55 -40.97
N SER A 8 4.26 15.41 -40.52
CA SER A 8 5.38 15.21 -39.56
C SER A 8 4.99 15.52 -38.09
N VAL A 9 4.79 14.44 -37.33
CA VAL A 9 5.12 14.17 -35.91
C VAL A 9 5.10 15.34 -34.90
N ALA A 10 4.23 15.19 -33.88
CA ALA A 10 4.43 15.50 -32.44
C ALA A 10 3.08 15.22 -31.74
N ALA A 11 2.94 14.58 -30.59
CA ALA A 11 3.84 13.96 -29.63
C ALA A 11 3.02 12.86 -28.91
N HIS A 12 3.73 11.92 -28.28
CA HIS A 12 3.17 11.01 -27.27
C HIS A 12 2.68 11.83 -26.05
N ASP A 13 2.17 11.13 -25.01
CA ASP A 13 1.81 11.65 -23.68
C ASP A 13 0.33 12.15 -23.61
N ASP A 14 -0.61 11.67 -22.78
CA ASP A 14 -0.53 11.06 -21.44
C ASP A 14 -1.86 10.32 -21.09
N HIS A 15 -2.28 9.29 -21.83
CA HIS A 15 -3.51 8.55 -21.46
C HIS A 15 -3.31 7.47 -20.39
N HIS A 16 -2.15 7.42 -19.73
CA HIS A 16 -1.82 6.39 -18.74
C HIS A 16 -2.01 6.82 -17.26
N HIS A 17 -2.49 8.04 -16.98
CA HIS A 17 -2.48 8.57 -15.61
C HIS A 17 -3.79 8.40 -14.81
N HIS A 18 -4.80 7.73 -15.37
CA HIS A 18 -6.11 7.59 -14.72
C HIS A 18 -6.37 6.22 -14.07
N GLU A 19 -5.56 5.20 -14.34
CA GLU A 19 -5.82 3.86 -13.84
C GLU A 19 -5.35 3.65 -12.38
N TRP A 20 -4.30 4.37 -11.96
CA TRP A 20 -3.75 4.27 -10.60
C TRP A 20 -4.60 4.95 -9.52
N ARG A 21 -5.48 5.89 -9.89
CA ARG A 21 -6.35 6.62 -8.93
C ARG A 21 -7.58 5.84 -8.50
N ARG A 22 -7.93 4.72 -9.16
CA ARG A 22 -9.14 3.93 -8.86
C ARG A 22 -8.95 2.84 -7.81
N TRP A 23 -7.72 2.57 -7.37
CA TRP A 23 -7.44 1.50 -6.41
C TRP A 23 -7.51 1.93 -4.93
N TRP A 24 -7.61 3.23 -4.64
CA TRP A 24 -7.53 3.80 -3.28
C TRP A 24 -8.81 4.53 -2.82
N GLY A 25 -9.96 4.20 -3.41
CA GLY A 25 -11.20 4.97 -3.24
C GLY A 25 -12.07 4.57 -2.05
N ASP A 26 -12.03 3.31 -1.62
CA ASP A 26 -12.94 2.78 -0.62
C ASP A 26 -12.21 2.49 0.68
N GLU A 27 -12.70 3.06 1.79
CA GLU A 27 -12.31 2.64 3.13
C GLU A 27 -12.68 1.16 3.28
N ARG A 28 -11.67 0.29 3.24
CA ARG A 28 -11.85 -1.16 3.36
C ARG A 28 -11.25 -1.62 4.66
N ARG A 29 -12.11 -2.21 5.49
CA ARG A 29 -11.74 -2.85 6.74
C ARG A 29 -12.04 -4.34 6.64
N GLU A 30 -10.98 -5.15 6.69
CA GLU A 30 -11.05 -6.60 6.62
C GLU A 30 -10.49 -7.17 7.93
N GLU A 31 -11.23 -8.09 8.53
CA GLU A 31 -10.78 -8.84 9.70
C GLU A 31 -10.94 -10.32 9.38
N PHE A 32 -9.84 -11.04 9.43
CA PHE A 32 -9.83 -12.47 9.18
C PHE A 32 -8.86 -13.16 10.11
N ARG A 33 -9.08 -14.45 10.32
CA ARG A 33 -8.23 -15.27 11.19
C ARG A 33 -7.40 -16.21 10.33
N ASP A 34 -6.09 -15.97 10.34
CA ASP A 34 -5.09 -16.84 9.72
C ASP A 34 -4.57 -17.82 10.78
N GLY A 35 -5.28 -18.93 10.94
CA GLY A 35 -4.94 -19.98 11.90
C GLY A 35 -4.95 -19.50 13.37
N PRO A 36 -3.82 -19.52 14.09
CA PRO A 36 -3.71 -19.00 15.46
C PRO A 36 -3.60 -17.46 15.54
N CYS A 37 -3.57 -16.77 14.39
CA CYS A 37 -3.41 -15.33 14.30
C CYS A 37 -4.67 -14.62 13.79
N GLU A 38 -5.04 -13.51 14.41
CA GLU A 38 -6.09 -12.59 13.95
C GLU A 38 -5.45 -11.45 13.17
N VAL A 39 -5.88 -11.23 11.94
CA VAL A 39 -5.38 -10.17 11.05
C VAL A 39 -6.49 -9.15 10.84
N LYS A 40 -6.18 -7.88 11.06
CA LYS A 40 -7.04 -6.72 10.81
C LYS A 40 -6.34 -5.81 9.83
N ILE A 41 -6.95 -5.56 8.69
CA ILE A 41 -6.43 -4.66 7.66
C ILE A 41 -7.44 -3.53 7.52
N GLU A 42 -6.98 -2.31 7.69
CA GLU A 42 -7.77 -1.10 7.49
C GLU A 42 -7.04 -0.23 6.46
N SER A 43 -7.61 -0.16 5.26
CA SER A 43 -7.10 0.69 4.18
C SER A 43 -8.05 1.86 3.96
N LYS A 44 -7.49 3.05 3.89
CA LYS A 44 -8.15 4.34 3.66
C LYS A 44 -7.42 5.07 2.53
N ARG A 45 -8.03 6.14 2.02
CA ARG A 45 -7.43 6.97 0.98
C ARG A 45 -6.11 7.56 1.48
N GLY A 46 -4.99 7.03 0.98
CA GLY A 46 -3.64 7.46 1.36
C GLY A 46 -3.12 6.90 2.69
N GLU A 47 -3.88 6.05 3.40
CA GLU A 47 -3.44 5.44 4.65
C GLU A 47 -3.75 3.94 4.65
N TYR A 48 -2.80 3.09 5.02
CA TYR A 48 -2.99 1.65 5.17
C TYR A 48 -2.53 1.23 6.55
N LYS A 49 -3.34 0.46 7.27
CA LYS A 49 -3.04 -0.09 8.57
C LYS A 49 -3.25 -1.59 8.57
N ARG A 50 -2.30 -2.32 9.14
CA ARG A 50 -2.34 -3.77 9.29
C ARG A 50 -2.00 -4.09 10.73
N GLU A 51 -2.88 -4.80 11.42
CA GLU A 51 -2.65 -5.30 12.76
C GLU A 51 -2.81 -6.81 12.74
N VAL A 52 -1.80 -7.56 13.16
CA VAL A 52 -1.84 -9.02 13.27
C VAL A 52 -1.59 -9.39 14.72
N LYS A 53 -2.44 -10.24 15.29
CA LYS A 53 -2.35 -10.73 16.67
C LYS A 53 -2.28 -12.25 16.68
N CYS A 54 -1.12 -12.80 17.00
CA CYS A 54 -0.88 -14.22 17.13
C CYS A 54 -0.82 -14.61 18.60
N LYS A 55 -1.66 -15.55 19.02
CA LYS A 55 -1.66 -16.03 20.42
C LYS A 55 -0.30 -16.68 20.76
N ASP A 56 0.36 -16.21 21.83
CA ASP A 56 1.71 -16.64 22.26
C ASP A 56 2.83 -16.46 21.22
N GLY A 57 2.61 -15.67 20.15
CA GLY A 57 3.53 -15.57 19.02
C GLY A 57 3.61 -16.82 18.15
N ILE A 58 2.73 -17.81 18.40
CA ILE A 58 2.65 -19.04 17.63
C ILE A 58 2.00 -18.70 16.29
N GLY A 59 2.77 -18.82 15.20
CA GLY A 59 2.35 -18.45 13.85
C GLY A 59 2.78 -17.05 13.40
N ALA A 60 3.43 -16.26 14.26
CA ALA A 60 4.00 -14.97 13.86
C ALA A 60 5.09 -15.18 12.79
N ARG A 61 4.98 -14.46 11.65
CA ARG A 61 6.01 -14.50 10.58
C ARG A 61 7.26 -13.71 10.93
N TRP A 62 7.18 -12.81 11.90
CA TRP A 62 8.29 -12.00 12.39
C TRP A 62 8.94 -12.66 13.62
N ARG A 63 10.22 -12.38 13.84
CA ARG A 63 10.98 -12.87 15.00
C ARG A 63 11.49 -11.71 15.84
N GLY A 64 11.28 -11.82 17.15
CA GLY A 64 11.68 -10.79 18.10
C GLY A 64 10.76 -9.57 18.09
N GLU A 65 11.17 -8.55 18.81
CA GLU A 65 10.44 -7.28 18.93
C GLU A 65 11.28 -6.20 18.25
N TRP A 66 10.74 -5.60 17.20
CA TRP A 66 11.43 -4.56 16.43
C TRP A 66 10.44 -3.51 15.98
N LYS A 67 10.95 -2.30 15.80
CA LYS A 67 10.18 -1.19 15.26
C LYS A 67 11.04 -0.51 14.21
N GLU A 68 10.45 -0.31 13.04
CA GLU A 68 11.08 0.32 11.90
C GLU A 68 10.17 1.40 11.34
N GLU A 69 10.73 2.59 11.11
CA GLU A 69 10.01 3.69 10.47
C GLU A 69 10.87 4.15 9.30
N PHE A 70 10.37 3.98 8.08
CA PHE A 70 11.05 4.39 6.87
C PHE A 70 10.12 5.15 5.93
N ARG A 71 10.72 5.89 5.01
CA ARG A 71 9.99 6.62 3.99
C ARG A 71 10.25 5.97 2.64
N ASP A 72 9.20 5.42 2.05
CA ASP A 72 9.20 4.87 0.70
C ASP A 72 8.62 5.93 -0.25
N GLY A 73 9.50 6.74 -0.83
CA GLY A 73 9.11 7.86 -1.69
C GLY A 73 8.21 8.90 -0.99
N ARG A 74 6.96 9.02 -1.43
CA ARG A 74 5.94 9.91 -0.82
C ARG A 74 5.24 9.28 0.38
N CYS A 75 5.50 8.00 0.66
CA CYS A 75 4.85 7.24 1.71
C CYS A 75 5.75 7.04 2.93
N ARG A 76 5.19 7.20 4.12
CA ARG A 76 5.82 6.88 5.41
C ARG A 76 5.28 5.55 5.89
N VAL A 77 6.16 4.57 6.05
CA VAL A 77 5.84 3.23 6.54
C VAL A 77 6.36 3.11 7.96
N LYS A 78 5.51 2.67 8.88
CA LYS A 78 5.83 2.39 10.27
C LYS A 78 5.46 0.94 10.53
N GLN A 79 6.43 0.10 10.82
CA GLN A 79 6.23 -1.30 11.18
C GLN A 79 6.68 -1.51 12.62
N GLU A 80 5.84 -2.13 13.43
CA GLU A 80 6.11 -2.52 14.81
C GLU A 80 5.76 -4.00 14.96
N ALA A 81 6.77 -4.83 15.14
CA ALA A 81 6.64 -6.23 15.44
C ALA A 81 6.90 -6.46 16.93
N LYS A 82 6.00 -7.19 17.60
CA LYS A 82 6.11 -7.68 18.97
C LYS A 82 6.02 -9.19 18.98
N ARG A 83 6.27 -9.85 20.11
CA ARG A 83 6.18 -11.33 20.17
C ARG A 83 4.84 -11.87 19.65
N ASP A 84 3.73 -11.26 20.05
CA ASP A 84 2.37 -11.70 19.77
C ASP A 84 1.59 -10.75 18.84
N GLU A 85 2.10 -9.54 18.58
CA GLU A 85 1.39 -8.51 17.81
C GLU A 85 2.28 -7.93 16.71
N PHE A 86 1.73 -7.58 15.56
CA PHE A 86 2.41 -6.84 14.51
C PHE A 86 1.52 -5.72 14.01
N LYS A 87 2.06 -4.52 13.88
CA LYS A 87 1.38 -3.34 13.40
C LYS A 87 2.16 -2.73 12.24
N GLU A 88 1.49 -2.41 11.16
CA GLU A 88 2.05 -1.68 10.03
C GLU A 88 1.12 -0.52 9.70
N GLU A 89 1.64 0.70 9.69
CA GLU A 89 0.94 1.89 9.27
C GLU A 89 1.72 2.54 8.13
N VAL A 90 1.09 2.61 6.95
CA VAL A 90 1.59 3.30 5.78
C VAL A 90 0.76 4.56 5.59
N LYS A 91 1.40 5.71 5.41
CA LYS A 91 0.75 6.98 5.10
C LYS A 91 1.42 7.62 3.90
N CYS A 92 0.71 7.78 2.80
CA CYS A 92 1.17 8.44 1.59
C CYS A 92 0.66 9.86 1.52
N ASP A 93 1.56 10.82 1.34
CA ASP A 93 1.20 12.18 0.95
C ASP A 93 0.80 12.18 -0.55
N ASP A 94 -0.31 12.84 -0.89
CA ASP A 94 -0.86 13.01 -2.26
C ASP A 94 0.09 13.84 -3.15
#